data_AF-A0A0D8Y576-F1
#
_entry.id   AF-A0A0D8Y576-F1
#
_cell.length_a   1.000
_cell.length_b   1.000
_cell.length_c   1.000
_cell.angle_alpha   90.00
_cell.angle_beta   90.00
_cell.angle_gamma   90.00
#
_symmetry.space_group_name_H-M   'P 1'
#
loop_
_entity.id
_entity.type
_entity.pdbx_description
1 polymer ?
#
loop_
_entity_poly.entity_id
_entity_poly.type
_entity_poly.pdbx_seq_one_letter_code
_entity_poly.pdbx_strand_id
1 'polypeptide(L)'
;MSNLHAVQTLIMVIPILQACHPRFEKELRYLDLYLGIKPDNDGEMPVRDLKYYSSYIPSSNSLDCDFERECLWRNAPSDGLLDTSDFWYFKKIDNKLLPVQIQPGRADIAQGSHLLLAGNASSVADSAVIVSAPVACQRSTGNLTFQFVYSYLNNGN
;
A
#
# COMPACT_ATOMS: atom_id res chain seq x y z
N MET A 1 60.04 -0.42 31.28
CA MET A 1 59.15 -1.47 30.76
C MET A 1 57.78 -1.24 31.38
N SER A 2 56.77 -0.94 30.56
CA SER A 2 55.33 -1.22 30.76
C SER A 2 54.54 -0.38 29.77
N ASN A 3 54.21 -1.01 28.64
CA ASN A 3 53.32 -0.50 27.61
C ASN A 3 51.88 -0.58 28.13
N LEU A 4 51.13 0.51 28.10
CA LEU A 4 49.69 0.50 28.33
C LEU A 4 49.00 0.89 27.02
N HIS A 5 48.68 -0.12 26.21
CA HIS A 5 47.86 0.05 25.02
C HIS A 5 46.42 0.29 25.48
N ALA A 6 45.95 1.54 25.36
CA ALA A 6 44.54 1.86 25.46
C ALA A 6 43.84 1.36 24.18
N VAL A 7 43.24 0.17 24.25
CA VAL A 7 42.35 -0.34 23.20
C VAL A 7 41.01 0.39 23.37
N GLN A 8 40.79 1.40 22.52
CA GLN A 8 39.53 2.10 22.42
C GLN A 8 38.58 1.28 21.55
N THR A 9 37.75 0.45 22.16
CA THR A 9 36.63 -0.22 21.48
C THR A 9 35.53 0.80 21.21
N LEU A 10 35.50 1.30 19.97
CA LEU A 10 34.39 2.11 19.47
C LEU A 10 33.18 1.17 19.26
N ILE A 11 32.27 1.14 20.21
CA ILE A 11 30.98 0.46 20.07
C ILE A 11 30.19 1.24 19.02
N MET A 12 30.18 0.73 17.79
CA MET A 12 29.32 1.21 16.72
C MET A 12 27.88 0.83 17.09
N VAL A 13 27.17 1.75 17.74
CA VAL A 13 25.74 1.62 17.99
C VAL A 13 25.06 1.71 16.63
N ILE A 14 24.79 0.56 16.02
CA ILE A 14 23.92 0.46 14.86
C ILE A 14 22.52 0.85 15.38
N PRO A 15 21.94 1.99 14.97
CA PRO A 15 20.53 2.20 15.23
C PRO A 15 19.79 1.12 14.45
N ILE A 16 19.22 0.16 15.17
CA ILE A 16 18.21 -0.72 14.62
C ILE A 16 17.06 0.23 14.28
N LEU A 17 17.01 0.68 13.03
CA LEU A 17 15.84 1.32 12.44
C LEU A 17 14.74 0.27 12.47
N GLN A 18 14.05 0.17 13.60
CA GLN A 18 12.73 -0.43 13.61
C GLN A 18 11.85 0.53 12.82
N ALA A 19 11.70 0.25 11.53
CA ALA A 19 10.68 0.85 10.67
C ALA A 19 9.26 0.37 11.05
N CYS A 20 9.06 -0.16 12.27
CA CYS A 20 7.75 -0.42 12.81
C CYS A 20 7.17 0.94 13.18
N HIS A 21 6.26 1.46 12.36
CA HIS A 21 5.55 2.72 12.57
C HIS A 21 4.78 2.64 13.91
N PRO A 22 5.34 3.10 15.06
CA PRO A 22 4.82 2.75 16.39
C PRO A 22 3.44 3.36 16.65
N ARG A 23 3.06 4.31 15.78
CA ARG A 23 1.83 5.09 15.84
C ARG A 23 0.59 4.36 15.36
N PHE A 24 0.73 3.20 14.70
CA PHE A 24 -0.40 2.49 14.08
C PHE A 24 -0.56 1.02 14.49
N GLU A 25 0.21 0.53 15.47
CA GLU A 25 0.14 -0.88 15.90
C GLU A 25 -1.27 -1.28 16.36
N LYS A 26 -1.98 -0.35 17.00
CA LYS A 26 -3.34 -0.56 17.45
C LYS A 26 -4.26 -0.78 16.25
N GLU A 27 -4.25 0.13 15.29
CA GLU A 27 -5.07 0.11 14.08
C GLU A 27 -4.78 -1.13 13.23
N LEU A 28 -3.50 -1.47 13.04
CA LEU A 28 -3.09 -2.69 12.34
C LEU A 28 -3.65 -3.96 13.02
N ARG A 29 -3.69 -3.98 14.35
CA ARG A 29 -4.31 -5.07 15.11
C ARG A 29 -5.83 -5.12 14.90
N TYR A 30 -6.51 -3.99 14.77
CA TYR A 30 -7.94 -3.97 14.42
C TYR A 30 -8.18 -4.54 13.02
N LEU A 31 -7.35 -4.20 12.04
CA LEU A 31 -7.46 -4.73 10.68
C LEU A 31 -7.26 -6.26 10.65
N ASP A 32 -6.28 -6.80 11.38
CA ASP A 32 -6.12 -8.25 11.58
C ASP A 32 -7.36 -8.86 12.26
N LEU A 33 -7.78 -8.29 13.39
CA LEU A 33 -8.86 -8.85 14.20
C LEU A 33 -10.20 -8.89 13.44
N TYR A 34 -10.57 -7.81 12.75
CA TYR A 34 -11.89 -7.66 12.14
C TYR A 34 -11.93 -8.02 10.67
N LEU A 35 -10.86 -7.77 9.92
CA LEU A 35 -10.82 -7.99 8.47
C LEU A 35 -9.92 -9.17 8.09
N GLY A 36 -9.05 -9.62 8.99
CA GLY A 36 -8.15 -10.74 8.72
C GLY A 36 -7.12 -10.40 7.63
N ILE A 37 -6.59 -9.18 7.70
CA ILE A 37 -5.57 -8.67 6.79
C ILE A 37 -4.34 -8.21 7.58
N LYS A 38 -3.17 -8.28 6.95
CA LYS A 38 -1.92 -7.74 7.50
C LYS A 38 -1.15 -6.99 6.42
N PRO A 39 -0.35 -5.97 6.80
CA PRO A 39 0.59 -5.38 5.86
C PRO A 39 1.47 -6.49 5.24
N ASP A 40 1.64 -6.43 3.94
CA ASP A 40 2.65 -7.20 3.21
C ASP A 40 3.59 -6.19 2.57
N ASN A 41 4.81 -6.57 2.22
CA ASN A 41 5.84 -5.66 1.69
C ASN A 41 5.95 -4.33 2.49
N ASP A 42 5.94 -4.42 3.83
CA ASP A 42 5.95 -3.27 4.75
C ASP A 42 4.81 -2.24 4.55
N GLY A 43 3.72 -2.65 3.89
CA GLY A 43 2.59 -1.79 3.52
C GLY A 43 2.81 -1.03 2.21
N GLU A 44 3.97 -1.18 1.57
CA GLU A 44 4.29 -0.53 0.31
C GLU A 44 3.75 -1.32 -0.89
N MET A 45 3.19 -0.61 -1.86
CA MET A 45 2.73 -1.21 -3.10
C MET A 45 3.90 -1.85 -3.87
N PRO A 46 3.71 -3.03 -4.51
CA PRO A 46 4.70 -3.58 -5.41
C PRO A 46 4.72 -2.78 -6.72
N VAL A 47 5.63 -1.81 -6.80
CA VAL A 47 5.76 -0.89 -7.93
C VAL A 47 6.98 -1.27 -8.78
N ARG A 48 6.84 -1.28 -10.11
CA ARG A 48 8.01 -1.43 -11.01
C ARG A 48 8.94 -0.22 -10.95
N ASP A 49 10.20 -0.46 -11.31
CA ASP A 49 11.25 0.57 -11.43
C ASP A 49 10.76 1.91 -12.04
N LEU A 50 11.14 3.02 -11.41
CA LEU A 50 10.80 4.39 -11.79
C LEU A 50 11.06 4.71 -13.27
N LYS A 51 12.03 4.04 -13.92
CA LYS A 51 12.30 4.22 -15.35
C LYS A 51 11.06 4.00 -16.21
N TYR A 52 10.17 3.08 -15.82
CA TYR A 52 8.95 2.79 -16.58
C TYR A 52 7.91 3.91 -16.52
N TYR A 53 8.02 4.85 -15.58
CA TYR A 53 7.15 6.02 -15.47
C TYR A 53 7.65 7.22 -16.29
N SER A 54 8.87 7.13 -16.84
CA SER A 54 9.45 8.14 -17.73
C SER A 54 9.17 7.89 -19.22
N SER A 55 8.53 6.77 -19.55
CA SER A 55 8.24 6.34 -20.92
C SER A 55 6.79 5.88 -21.07
N TYR A 56 6.26 5.91 -22.28
CA TYR A 56 4.93 5.38 -22.55
C TYR A 56 4.88 3.86 -22.42
N ILE A 57 3.75 3.33 -21.93
CA ILE A 57 3.50 1.89 -21.92
C ILE A 57 3.49 1.33 -23.35
N PRO A 58 4.00 0.10 -23.56
CA PRO A 58 4.06 -0.50 -24.90
C PRO A 58 2.69 -1.01 -25.37
N SER A 59 1.81 -1.39 -24.44
CA SER A 59 0.46 -1.90 -24.73
C SER A 59 -0.47 -1.71 -23.52
N SER A 60 -1.79 -1.73 -23.75
CA SER A 60 -2.79 -1.63 -22.66
C SER A 60 -2.64 -2.72 -21.61
N ASN A 61 -2.31 -3.96 -22.00
CA ASN A 61 -2.10 -5.08 -21.09
C ASN A 61 -0.93 -4.88 -20.12
N SER A 62 -0.07 -3.90 -20.38
CA SER A 62 0.99 -3.54 -19.43
C SER A 62 0.43 -2.92 -18.13
N LEU A 63 -0.83 -2.48 -18.14
CA LEU A 63 -1.54 -1.95 -16.98
C LEU A 63 -2.41 -3.00 -16.26
N ASP A 64 -2.53 -4.22 -16.80
CA ASP A 64 -3.24 -5.30 -16.13
C ASP A 64 -2.49 -5.65 -14.83
N CYS A 65 -3.16 -5.51 -13.68
CA CYS A 65 -2.55 -5.66 -12.38
C CYS A 65 -3.50 -6.32 -11.37
N ASP A 66 -3.03 -7.42 -10.77
CA ASP A 66 -3.66 -8.12 -9.66
C ASP A 66 -2.93 -7.89 -8.32
N PHE A 67 -1.87 -7.08 -8.35
CA PHE A 67 -0.97 -6.78 -7.24
C PHE A 67 -0.24 -7.99 -6.64
N GLU A 68 -0.24 -9.16 -7.29
CA GLU A 68 0.58 -10.31 -6.85
C GLU A 68 2.07 -10.10 -7.18
N ARG A 69 2.38 -9.14 -8.06
CA ARG A 69 3.73 -8.79 -8.53
C ARG A 69 3.82 -7.29 -8.81
N GLU A 70 5.04 -6.83 -9.06
CA GLU A 70 5.29 -5.43 -9.46
C GLU A 70 4.51 -5.02 -10.71
N CYS A 71 3.71 -3.96 -10.56
CA CYS A 71 2.87 -3.39 -11.61
C CYS A 71 3.30 -1.97 -12.00
N LEU A 72 2.69 -1.47 -13.08
CA LEU A 72 2.85 -0.08 -13.54
C LEU A 72 1.83 0.88 -12.92
N TRP A 73 1.51 0.66 -11.64
CA TRP A 73 0.65 1.51 -10.81
C TRP A 73 1.41 1.90 -9.55
N ARG A 74 1.31 3.17 -9.15
CA ARG A 74 1.94 3.68 -7.92
C ARG A 74 1.04 4.70 -7.24
N ASN A 75 1.24 4.93 -5.95
CA ASN A 75 0.71 6.12 -5.29
C ASN A 75 1.15 7.38 -6.04
N ALA A 76 0.23 8.34 -6.17
CA ALA A 76 0.55 9.62 -6.77
C ALA A 76 1.64 10.30 -5.93
N PRO A 77 2.59 11.00 -6.56
CA PRO A 77 3.50 11.85 -5.80
C PRO A 77 2.66 12.90 -5.07
N SER A 78 2.65 12.87 -3.73
CA SER A 78 1.84 13.80 -2.96
C SER A 78 2.31 15.24 -3.18
N ASP A 79 1.42 16.04 -3.76
CA ASP A 79 1.52 17.49 -3.84
C ASP A 79 0.60 18.19 -2.82
N GLY A 80 -0.16 17.41 -2.04
CA GLY A 80 -1.14 17.87 -1.07
C GLY A 80 -2.39 18.52 -1.67
N LEU A 81 -2.57 18.49 -3.00
CA LEU A 81 -3.71 19.11 -3.69
C LEU A 81 -4.79 18.10 -4.08
N LEU A 82 -4.37 16.97 -4.65
CA LEU A 82 -5.28 15.90 -5.10
C LEU A 82 -5.12 14.61 -4.29
N ASP A 83 -3.99 14.48 -3.60
CA ASP A 83 -3.60 13.29 -2.86
C ASP A 83 -3.05 13.68 -1.48
N THR A 84 -3.84 13.40 -0.44
CA THR A 84 -3.49 13.71 0.96
C THR A 84 -3.16 12.45 1.77
N SER A 85 -3.29 11.26 1.19
CA SER A 85 -3.02 9.96 1.81
C SER A 85 -2.60 8.92 0.77
N ASP A 86 -1.94 7.85 1.20
CA ASP A 86 -1.50 6.76 0.32
C ASP A 86 -2.47 5.56 0.33
N PHE A 87 -2.44 4.76 -0.75
CA PHE A 87 -2.89 3.38 -0.68
C PHE A 87 -1.82 2.50 -0.04
N TRP A 88 -2.26 1.68 0.88
CA TRP A 88 -1.45 0.74 1.63
C TRP A 88 -1.72 -0.70 1.18
N TYR A 89 -0.66 -1.50 1.11
CA TYR A 89 -0.67 -2.86 0.60
C TYR A 89 -0.84 -3.89 1.72
N PHE A 90 -1.89 -4.70 1.60
CA PHE A 90 -2.25 -5.71 2.58
C PHE A 90 -2.42 -7.08 1.92
N LYS A 91 -2.16 -8.14 2.68
CA LYS A 91 -2.51 -9.51 2.33
C LYS A 91 -3.64 -10.03 3.19
N LYS A 92 -4.59 -10.74 2.59
CA LYS A 92 -5.61 -11.51 3.29
C LYS A 92 -4.97 -12.74 3.93
N ILE A 93 -5.02 -12.85 5.25
CA ILE A 93 -4.37 -13.94 5.98
C ILE A 93 -5.33 -15.03 6.46
N ASP A 94 -6.64 -14.76 6.45
CA ASP A 94 -7.68 -15.72 6.86
C ASP A 94 -8.94 -15.59 5.98
N ASN A 95 -9.96 -16.39 6.28
CA ASN A 95 -11.24 -16.45 5.56
C ASN A 95 -12.34 -15.52 6.12
N LYS A 96 -12.01 -14.57 7.01
CA LYS A 96 -12.99 -13.57 7.47
C LYS A 96 -13.53 -12.79 6.27
N LEU A 97 -14.85 -12.63 6.21
CA LEU A 97 -15.48 -11.83 5.16
C LEU A 97 -15.21 -10.35 5.41
N LEU A 98 -14.97 -9.59 4.33
CA LEU A 98 -14.93 -8.14 4.44
C LEU A 98 -16.34 -7.60 4.74
N PRO A 99 -16.48 -6.50 5.49
CA PRO A 99 -17.76 -5.87 5.76
C PRO A 99 -18.54 -5.60 4.48
N VAL A 100 -19.78 -6.04 4.44
CA VAL A 100 -20.68 -5.88 3.28
C VAL A 100 -21.23 -4.45 3.29
N GLN A 101 -20.50 -3.47 2.76
CA GLN A 101 -20.94 -2.07 2.74
C GLN A 101 -20.82 -1.42 1.36
N ILE A 102 -21.91 -1.59 0.61
CA ILE A 102 -22.35 -0.97 -0.66
C ILE A 102 -21.41 -1.16 -1.86
N GLN A 103 -22.00 -1.86 -2.83
CA GLN A 103 -21.51 -2.44 -4.09
C GLN A 103 -20.56 -1.59 -4.96
N PRO A 104 -19.80 -2.24 -5.87
CA PRO A 104 -20.04 -3.58 -6.43
C PRO A 104 -19.04 -4.69 -6.06
N GLY A 105 -18.14 -4.46 -5.10
CA GLY A 105 -17.10 -5.43 -4.78
C GLY A 105 -17.58 -6.72 -4.09
N ARG A 106 -16.82 -7.80 -4.29
CA ARG A 106 -16.97 -9.08 -3.61
C ARG A 106 -16.42 -9.01 -2.19
N ALA A 107 -17.21 -9.44 -1.21
CA ALA A 107 -16.77 -9.53 0.19
C ALA A 107 -15.97 -10.80 0.50
N ASP A 108 -16.10 -11.82 -0.35
CA ASP A 108 -15.48 -13.14 -0.23
C ASP A 108 -14.10 -13.18 -0.90
N ILE A 109 -13.22 -12.27 -0.46
CA ILE A 109 -11.84 -12.22 -0.93
C ILE A 109 -11.10 -13.45 -0.41
N ALA A 110 -10.47 -14.19 -1.32
CA ALA A 110 -9.77 -15.41 -0.99
C ALA A 110 -8.58 -15.15 -0.06
N GLN A 111 -8.32 -16.10 0.84
CA GLN A 111 -7.09 -16.10 1.62
C GLN A 111 -5.88 -16.10 0.68
N GLY A 112 -4.88 -15.28 1.00
CA GLY A 112 -3.67 -15.10 0.21
C GLY A 112 -3.74 -13.95 -0.79
N SER A 113 -4.93 -13.47 -1.16
CA SER A 113 -5.10 -12.33 -2.07
C SER A 113 -4.59 -11.02 -1.48
N HIS A 114 -4.12 -10.13 -2.34
CA HIS A 114 -3.67 -8.80 -1.95
C HIS A 114 -4.72 -7.72 -2.16
N LEU A 115 -4.63 -6.68 -1.33
CA LEU A 115 -5.59 -5.60 -1.23
C LEU A 115 -4.85 -4.28 -1.10
N LEU A 116 -5.38 -3.26 -1.79
CA LEU A 116 -5.01 -1.87 -1.56
C LEU A 116 -6.09 -1.21 -0.73
N LEU A 117 -5.68 -0.60 0.38
CA LEU A 117 -6.58 0.11 1.28
C LEU A 117 -6.10 1.53 1.47
N ALA A 118 -7.02 2.47 1.36
CA ALA A 118 -6.84 3.85 1.76
C ALA A 118 -7.91 4.19 2.79
N GLY A 119 -7.53 4.97 3.80
CA GLY A 119 -8.42 5.39 4.86
C GLY A 119 -7.74 6.36 5.80
N ASN A 120 -8.54 7.19 6.46
CA ASN A 120 -8.07 8.15 7.45
C ASN A 120 -8.81 7.93 8.77
N ALA A 121 -8.11 8.10 9.89
CA ALA A 121 -8.71 8.15 11.23
C ALA A 121 -9.14 9.58 11.62
N SER A 122 -8.78 10.60 10.83
CA SER A 122 -9.13 11.99 11.08
C SER A 122 -10.53 12.34 10.58
N SER A 123 -11.10 13.39 11.18
CA SER A 123 -12.40 13.97 10.79
C SER A 123 -12.32 14.82 9.52
N VAL A 124 -11.12 15.09 9.01
CA VAL A 124 -10.89 15.79 7.74
C VAL A 124 -10.91 14.77 6.61
N ALA A 125 -11.67 15.08 5.57
CA ALA A 125 -11.72 14.26 4.37
C ALA A 125 -10.33 14.22 3.72
N ASP A 126 -9.85 13.01 3.47
CA ASP A 126 -8.61 12.75 2.73
C ASP A 126 -8.91 11.97 1.45
N SER A 127 -8.03 12.12 0.47
CA SER A 127 -8.04 11.36 -0.78
C SER A 127 -6.74 10.60 -0.92
N ALA A 128 -6.85 9.40 -1.50
CA ALA A 128 -5.72 8.62 -1.98
C ALA A 128 -5.85 8.44 -3.49
N VAL A 129 -4.75 8.61 -4.21
CA VAL A 129 -4.70 8.51 -5.67
C VAL A 129 -3.60 7.56 -6.09
N ILE A 130 -3.93 6.61 -6.96
CA ILE A 130 -2.93 5.85 -7.73
C ILE A 130 -2.87 6.33 -9.17
N VAL A 131 -1.68 6.32 -9.74
CA VAL A 131 -1.41 6.71 -11.12
C VAL A 131 -0.71 5.58 -11.86
N SER A 132 -1.13 5.36 -13.11
CA SER A 132 -0.46 4.41 -13.99
C SER A 132 0.81 5.01 -14.60
N ALA A 133 1.65 4.17 -15.18
CA ALA A 133 2.65 4.64 -16.14
C ALA A 133 1.98 5.37 -17.33
N PRO A 134 2.69 6.32 -17.98
CA PRO A 134 2.11 7.13 -19.05
C PRO A 134 1.54 6.32 -20.21
N VAL A 135 0.34 6.67 -20.67
CA VAL A 135 -0.28 6.09 -21.87
C VAL A 135 -0.07 7.07 -23.03
N ALA A 136 0.48 6.59 -24.15
CA ALA A 136 0.59 7.41 -25.36
C ALA A 136 -0.83 7.77 -25.87
N CYS A 137 -0.95 8.88 -26.61
CA CYS A 137 -2.25 9.32 -27.16
C CYS A 137 -2.99 8.17 -27.84
N GLN A 138 -4.12 7.77 -27.25
CA GLN A 138 -4.92 6.67 -27.75
C GLN A 138 -5.65 7.12 -29.02
N ARG A 139 -5.50 6.35 -30.11
CA ARG A 139 -6.23 6.58 -31.37
C ARG A 139 -7.67 6.04 -31.34
N SER A 140 -8.01 5.27 -30.30
CA SER A 140 -9.30 4.62 -30.10
C SER A 140 -9.67 4.65 -28.62
N THR A 141 -10.94 4.39 -28.30
CA THR A 141 -11.42 4.27 -26.92
C THR A 141 -10.72 3.12 -26.18
N GLY A 142 -10.21 3.40 -24.99
CA GLY A 142 -9.75 2.38 -24.03
C GLY A 142 -10.86 2.01 -23.03
N ASN A 143 -10.80 0.80 -22.48
CA ASN A 143 -11.66 0.37 -21.37
C ASN A 143 -10.78 0.08 -20.15
N LEU A 144 -11.02 0.81 -19.05
CA LEU A 144 -10.38 0.58 -17.76
C LEU A 144 -11.43 -0.01 -16.82
N THR A 145 -11.16 -1.19 -16.29
CA THR A 145 -12.03 -1.89 -15.34
C THR A 145 -11.22 -2.22 -14.10
N PHE A 146 -11.78 -1.94 -12.92
CA PHE A 146 -11.18 -2.26 -11.63
C PHE A 146 -12.25 -2.84 -10.70
N GLN A 147 -11.82 -3.66 -9.74
CA GLN A 147 -12.68 -4.17 -8.68
C GLN A 147 -12.41 -3.35 -7.41
N PHE A 148 -13.48 -2.86 -6.77
CA PHE A 148 -13.35 -2.08 -5.54
C PHE A 148 -14.43 -2.48 -4.53
N VAL A 149 -14.07 -2.45 -3.26
CA VAL A 149 -14.98 -2.64 -2.12
C VAL A 149 -14.86 -1.38 -1.25
N TYR A 150 -15.98 -0.74 -0.93
CA TYR A 150 -16.02 0.28 0.13
C TYR A 150 -16.41 -0.37 1.46
N SER A 151 -15.89 0.15 2.57
CA SER A 151 -16.35 -0.24 3.91
C SER A 151 -16.33 0.96 4.84
N TYR A 152 -17.31 1.02 5.74
CA TYR A 152 -17.37 2.04 6.78
C TYR A 152 -17.02 1.39 8.11
N LEU A 153 -15.80 1.64 8.59
CA LEU A 153 -15.41 1.28 9.94
C LEU A 153 -15.93 2.38 10.89
N ASN A 154 -17.18 2.22 11.35
CA ASN A 154 -17.67 3.04 12.46
C ASN A 154 -16.95 2.62 13.73
N ASN A 155 -16.05 3.47 14.22
CA ASN A 155 -15.57 3.42 15.60
C ASN A 155 -16.75 3.81 16.50
N GLY A 156 -17.56 2.82 16.88
CA GLY A 156 -18.60 3.00 17.90
C GLY A 156 -17.98 3.53 19.19
N ASN A 157 -18.67 4.50 19.80
CA ASN A 157 -18.41 5.02 21.14
C ASN A 157 -18.22 3.91 22.19
#